data_AF-A0A9D7E6T2-F1
#
_entry.id   AF-A0A9D7E6T2-F1
#
_cell.length_a   1.000
_cell.length_b   1.000
_cell.length_c   1.000
_cell.angle_alpha   90.00
_cell.angle_beta   90.00
_cell.angle_gamma   90.00
#
_symmetry.space_group_name_H-M   'P 1'
#
loop_
_entity.id
_entity.type
_entity.pdbx_description
1 polymer ?
#
loop_
_entity_poly.entity_id
_entity_poly.type
_entity_poly.pdbx_seq_one_letter_code
_entity_poly.pdbx_strand_id
1 'polypeptide(L)'
;MARKHRNKTPACPNCGTDLRKEFEFCPHCGQENHDLRVPFKTFLYEFVENITHFDTKLWNTLKVILTKPGQLTKDFVEGRRARYVHPARFYVFVSVIFFLMLSVVVEQETDQFEQGWNDGASRELSTGDTNALRLASLVDQFPDSLKTLWRSYDRWPRCPE
;
A
#
# COMPACT_ATOMS: atom_id res chain seq x y z
N MET A 1 21.48 15.34 -26.48
CA MET A 1 20.87 14.41 -25.51
C MET A 1 20.96 13.00 -26.08
N ALA A 2 21.83 12.15 -25.54
CA ALA A 2 21.99 10.78 -26.02
C ALA A 2 20.70 9.98 -25.78
N ARG A 3 20.09 9.44 -26.84
CA ARG A 3 18.95 8.54 -26.73
C ARG A 3 19.41 7.27 -26.03
N LYS A 4 19.19 7.21 -24.70
CA LYS A 4 19.37 5.99 -23.90
C LYS A 4 18.49 4.91 -24.53
N HIS A 5 19.11 3.92 -25.18
CA HIS A 5 18.41 2.77 -25.74
C HIS A 5 17.71 2.03 -24.60
N ARG A 6 16.43 2.29 -24.40
CA ARG A 6 15.59 1.53 -23.47
C ARG A 6 15.23 0.22 -24.17
N ASN A 7 15.39 -0.91 -23.48
CA ASN A 7 14.96 -2.21 -24.01
C ASN A 7 13.44 -2.17 -24.16
N LYS A 8 12.95 -2.21 -25.41
CA LYS A 8 11.52 -2.22 -25.74
C LYS A 8 11.09 -3.64 -26.06
N THR A 9 9.97 -4.07 -25.49
CA THR A 9 9.39 -5.39 -25.75
C THR A 9 8.49 -5.36 -26.98
N PRO A 10 8.47 -6.43 -27.81
CA PRO A 10 7.61 -6.52 -28.99
C PRO A 10 6.14 -6.79 -28.64
N ALA A 11 5.83 -7.22 -27.40
CA ALA A 11 4.47 -7.47 -26.92
C ALA A 11 4.27 -6.82 -25.55
N CYS A 12 3.06 -6.31 -25.30
CA CYS A 12 2.71 -5.67 -24.02
C CYS A 12 2.55 -6.71 -22.90
N PRO A 13 3.25 -6.58 -21.76
CA PRO A 13 3.11 -7.54 -20.66
C PRO A 13 1.74 -7.50 -19.96
N ASN A 14 0.98 -6.40 -20.03
CA ASN A 14 -0.36 -6.31 -19.42
C ASN A 14 -1.48 -6.89 -20.30
N CYS A 15 -1.53 -6.56 -21.59
CA CYS A 15 -2.65 -6.95 -22.45
C CYS A 15 -2.27 -7.84 -23.64
N GLY A 16 -0.99 -8.17 -23.82
CA GLY A 16 -0.52 -9.03 -24.91
C GLY A 16 -0.56 -8.41 -26.31
N THR A 17 -0.95 -7.14 -26.45
CA THR A 17 -0.98 -6.46 -27.75
C THR A 17 0.44 -6.31 -28.31
N ASP A 18 0.60 -6.56 -29.61
CA ASP A 18 1.86 -6.32 -30.31
C ASP A 18 2.22 -4.83 -30.29
N LEU A 19 3.42 -4.55 -29.80
CA LEU A 19 3.99 -3.21 -29.69
C LEU A 19 5.09 -3.05 -30.73
N ARG A 20 4.87 -2.11 -31.66
CA ARG A 20 5.96 -1.66 -32.54
C ARG A 20 7.03 -0.93 -31.73
N LYS A 21 8.27 -0.97 -32.19
CA LYS A 21 9.42 -0.35 -31.50
C LYS A 21 9.29 1.17 -31.36
N GLU A 22 8.43 1.80 -32.16
CA GLU A 22 8.17 3.23 -32.08
C GLU A 22 7.32 3.60 -30.86
N PHE A 23 6.41 2.73 -30.42
CA PHE A 23 5.48 3.05 -29.33
C PHE A 23 6.16 3.06 -27.96
N GLU A 24 6.03 4.18 -27.25
CA GLU A 24 6.48 4.33 -25.85
C GLU A 24 5.45 3.84 -24.85
N PHE A 25 4.16 3.91 -25.19
CA PHE A 25 3.04 3.40 -24.41
C PHE A 25 2.19 2.46 -25.24
N CYS A 26 1.59 1.46 -24.60
CA CYS A 26 0.64 0.56 -25.24
C CYS A 26 -0.65 1.32 -25.58
N PRO A 27 -1.10 1.33 -26.84
CA PRO A 27 -2.32 2.04 -27.24
C PRO A 27 -3.59 1.42 -26.67
N HIS A 28 -3.55 0.14 -26.28
CA HIS A 28 -4.72 -0.58 -25.77
C HIS A 28 -4.87 -0.46 -24.25
N CYS A 29 -3.79 -0.58 -23.48
CA CYS A 29 -3.85 -0.58 -22.01
C CYS A 29 -3.11 0.57 -21.33
N GLY A 30 -2.43 1.44 -22.08
CA GLY A 30 -1.66 2.57 -21.55
C GLY A 30 -0.39 2.18 -20.80
N GLN A 31 0.04 0.91 -20.82
CA GLN A 31 1.28 0.51 -20.16
C GLN A 31 2.52 1.02 -20.91
N GLU A 32 3.46 1.59 -20.18
CA GLU A 32 4.72 2.06 -20.74
C GLU A 32 5.65 0.89 -21.16
N ASN A 33 6.24 1.00 -22.34
CA ASN A 33 7.02 -0.03 -23.04
C ASN A 33 8.54 0.07 -22.76
N HIS A 34 8.91 0.50 -21.56
CA HIS A 34 10.32 0.64 -21.19
C HIS A 34 10.61 0.05 -19.81
N ASP A 35 11.84 -0.43 -19.64
CA ASP A 35 12.29 -1.09 -18.42
C ASP A 35 12.42 -0.06 -17.27
N LEU A 36 11.90 -0.39 -16.08
CA LEU A 36 11.72 0.52 -14.94
C LEU A 36 13.04 0.82 -14.21
N ARG A 37 14.08 1.23 -14.94
CA ARG A 37 15.39 1.64 -14.41
C ARG A 37 15.46 3.15 -14.34
N VAL A 38 14.63 3.73 -13.48
CA VAL A 38 14.59 5.17 -13.20
C VAL A 38 15.42 5.43 -11.94
N PRO A 39 16.34 6.42 -11.92
CA PRO A 39 17.06 6.76 -10.70
C PRO A 39 16.08 7.22 -9.61
N PHE A 40 16.36 6.85 -8.36
CA PHE A 40 15.48 7.10 -7.19
C PHE A 40 15.04 8.56 -7.07
N LYS A 41 15.94 9.51 -7.37
CA LYS A 41 15.64 10.95 -7.31
C LYS A 41 14.56 11.37 -8.32
N THR A 42 14.66 10.89 -9.56
CA THR A 42 13.66 11.17 -10.60
C THR A 42 12.33 10.51 -10.26
N PHE A 43 12.39 9.26 -9.77
CA PHE A 43 11.21 8.56 -9.27
C PHE A 43 10.49 9.34 -8.16
N LEU A 44 11.22 9.89 -7.18
CA LEU A 44 10.64 10.66 -6.08
C LEU A 44 10.00 11.97 -6.55
N TYR A 45 10.63 12.66 -7.51
CA TYR A 45 10.05 13.87 -8.10
C TYR A 45 8.74 13.57 -8.83
N GLU A 46 8.76 12.59 -9.75
CA GLU A 46 7.57 12.13 -10.47
C GLU A 46 6.50 11.60 -9.50
N PHE A 47 6.90 11.01 -8.39
CA PHE A 47 6.00 10.52 -7.35
C PHE A 47 5.23 11.65 -6.68
N VAL A 48 5.91 12.71 -6.25
CA VAL A 48 5.30 13.88 -5.61
C VAL A 48 4.42 14.64 -6.60
N GLU A 49 4.82 14.74 -7.87
CA GLU A 49 3.98 15.34 -8.91
C GLU A 49 2.68 14.54 -9.12
N ASN A 50 2.77 13.22 -9.12
CA ASN A 50 1.62 12.37 -9.38
C ASN A 50 0.74 12.09 -8.14
N ILE A 51 1.19 12.36 -6.91
CA ILE A 51 0.38 12.10 -5.69
C ILE A 51 -0.75 13.13 -5.53
N THR A 52 -0.59 14.33 -6.10
CA THR A 52 -1.63 15.37 -6.13
C THR A 52 -2.81 14.98 -7.02
N HIS A 53 -2.63 13.99 -7.91
CA HIS A 53 -3.68 13.43 -8.75
C HIS A 53 -4.32 12.21 -8.09
N PHE A 54 -5.59 12.34 -7.73
CA PHE A 54 -6.40 11.24 -7.19
C PHE A 54 -6.72 10.22 -8.30
N ASP A 55 -6.29 8.97 -8.11
CA ASP A 55 -6.27 7.93 -9.15
C ASP A 55 -7.38 6.89 -8.91
N THR A 56 -8.28 6.67 -9.89
CA THR A 56 -9.40 5.69 -9.77
C THR A 56 -8.92 4.26 -9.58
N LYS A 57 -7.66 3.96 -9.95
CA LYS A 57 -7.03 2.64 -9.79
C LYS A 57 -6.81 2.24 -8.32
N LEU A 58 -6.89 3.19 -7.38
CA LEU A 58 -6.76 2.93 -5.94
C LEU A 58 -7.79 1.90 -5.46
N TRP A 59 -9.05 2.06 -5.87
CA TRP A 59 -10.13 1.14 -5.51
C TRP A 59 -9.93 -0.27 -6.05
N ASN A 60 -9.43 -0.41 -7.29
CA ASN A 60 -9.12 -1.71 -7.87
C ASN A 60 -8.00 -2.41 -7.10
N THR A 61 -6.98 -1.65 -6.70
CA THR A 61 -5.84 -2.16 -5.93
C THR A 61 -6.30 -2.63 -4.54
N LEU A 62 -7.10 -1.81 -3.85
CA LEU A 62 -7.66 -2.15 -2.54
C LEU A 62 -8.54 -3.41 -2.63
N LYS A 63 -9.42 -3.49 -3.63
CA LYS A 63 -10.29 -4.66 -3.85
C LYS A 63 -9.47 -5.94 -4.06
N VAL A 64 -8.39 -5.89 -4.85
CA VAL A 64 -7.54 -7.07 -5.08
C VAL A 64 -6.79 -7.47 -3.82
N ILE A 65 -6.28 -6.52 -3.04
CA ILE A 65 -5.61 -6.82 -1.77
C ILE A 65 -6.57 -7.48 -0.78
N LEU A 66 -7.81 -6.97 -0.67
CA LEU A 66 -8.82 -7.49 0.26
C LEU A 66 -9.39 -8.85 -0.17
N THR A 67 -9.48 -9.12 -1.48
CA THR A 67 -10.08 -10.37 -1.99
C THR A 67 -9.06 -11.47 -2.28
N LYS A 68 -7.81 -11.11 -2.65
CA LYS A 68 -6.75 -12.03 -3.07
C LYS A 68 -5.37 -11.51 -2.66
N PRO A 69 -5.00 -11.64 -1.37
CA PRO A 69 -3.68 -11.21 -0.89
C PRO A 69 -2.59 -11.99 -1.64
N GLY A 70 -1.80 -11.28 -2.46
CA GLY A 70 -0.70 -11.85 -3.26
C GLY A 70 -0.88 -11.78 -4.77
N GLN A 71 -2.11 -11.68 -5.29
CA GLN A 71 -2.32 -11.53 -6.75
C GLN A 71 -1.61 -10.28 -7.29
N LEU A 72 -1.59 -9.20 -6.51
CA LEU A 72 -0.88 -7.96 -6.83
C LEU A 72 0.61 -8.20 -7.07
N THR A 73 1.28 -8.91 -6.15
CA THR A 73 2.71 -9.20 -6.25
C THR A 73 3.02 -10.09 -7.45
N LYS A 74 2.19 -11.11 -7.68
CA LYS A 74 2.32 -12.01 -8.84
C LYS A 74 2.20 -11.24 -10.15
N ASP A 75 1.17 -10.42 -10.28
CA ASP A 75 0.97 -9.56 -11.44
C ASP A 75 2.11 -8.56 -11.63
N PHE A 76 2.70 -8.05 -10.55
CA PHE A 76 3.82 -7.10 -10.60
C PHE A 76 5.12 -7.76 -11.10
N VAL A 77 5.42 -8.98 -10.64
CA VAL A 77 6.56 -9.80 -11.09
C VAL A 77 6.38 -10.21 -12.55
N GLU A 78 5.16 -10.57 -12.95
CA GLU A 78 4.81 -10.89 -14.34
C GLU A 78 4.72 -9.65 -15.25
N GLY A 79 5.01 -8.45 -14.73
CA GLY A 79 5.09 -7.22 -15.52
C GLY A 79 3.74 -6.54 -15.81
N ARG A 80 2.62 -7.01 -15.25
CA ARG A 80 1.27 -6.44 -15.39
C ARG A 80 1.04 -5.25 -14.44
N ARG A 81 1.72 -4.14 -14.68
CA ARG A 81 1.80 -3.00 -13.72
C ARG A 81 0.74 -1.90 -13.93
N ALA A 82 0.20 -1.74 -15.13
CA ALA A 82 -0.66 -0.59 -15.46
C ALA A 82 -2.07 -0.64 -14.84
N ARG A 83 -2.51 -1.82 -14.37
CA ARG A 83 -3.83 -2.05 -13.76
C ARG A 83 -3.89 -1.59 -12.30
N TYR A 84 -2.75 -1.50 -11.63
CA TYR A 84 -2.65 -1.21 -10.20
C TYR A 84 -2.01 0.14 -9.95
N VAL A 85 -2.27 0.72 -8.78
CA VAL A 85 -1.59 1.94 -8.34
C VAL A 85 -0.15 1.61 -7.98
N HIS A 86 0.74 2.58 -8.18
CA HIS A 86 2.13 2.45 -7.77
C HIS A 86 2.21 2.17 -6.25
N PRO A 87 2.92 1.11 -5.79
CA PRO A 87 2.92 0.68 -4.39
C PRO A 87 3.24 1.80 -3.39
N ALA A 88 4.21 2.66 -3.72
CA ALA A 88 4.57 3.81 -2.89
C ALA A 88 3.41 4.79 -2.66
N ARG A 89 2.53 5.01 -3.66
CA ARG A 89 1.45 6.01 -3.57
C ARG A 89 0.37 5.48 -2.65
N PHE A 90 0.07 4.20 -2.81
CA PHE A 90 -0.84 3.48 -1.94
C PHE A 90 -0.36 3.50 -0.48
N TYR A 91 0.93 3.29 -0.23
CA TYR A 91 1.49 3.35 1.12
C TYR A 91 1.31 4.72 1.78
N VAL A 92 1.65 5.81 1.07
CA VAL A 92 1.49 7.17 1.61
C VAL A 92 0.01 7.48 1.88
N PHE A 93 -0.88 7.13 0.95
CA PHE A 93 -2.32 7.33 1.11
C PHE A 93 -2.86 6.61 2.35
N VAL A 94 -2.53 5.32 2.53
CA VAL A 94 -2.93 4.54 3.71
C VAL A 94 -2.33 5.12 4.98
N SER A 95 -1.08 5.59 4.94
CA SER A 95 -0.41 6.19 6.10
C SER A 95 -1.11 7.48 6.54
N VAL A 96 -1.45 8.38 5.60
CA VAL A 96 -2.18 9.61 5.90
C VAL A 96 -3.53 9.29 6.53
N ILE A 97 -4.30 8.36 5.94
CA ILE A 97 -5.59 7.94 6.51
C ILE A 97 -5.40 7.33 7.91
N PHE A 98 -4.38 6.49 8.09
CA PHE A 98 -4.07 5.87 9.36
C PHE A 98 -3.76 6.92 10.43
N PHE A 99 -2.92 7.91 10.14
CA PHE A 99 -2.61 8.99 11.09
C PHE A 99 -3.80 9.88 11.39
N LEU A 100 -4.65 10.18 10.40
CA LEU A 100 -5.89 10.94 10.63
C LEU A 100 -6.86 10.16 11.53
N MET A 101 -7.07 8.87 11.26
CA MET A 101 -7.88 8.01 12.12
C MET A 101 -7.29 7.91 13.54
N LEU A 102 -5.98 7.73 13.64
CA LEU A 102 -5.27 7.67 14.92
C LEU A 102 -5.42 8.98 15.70
N SER A 103 -5.35 10.13 15.04
CA SER A 103 -5.58 11.43 15.67
C SER A 103 -6.97 11.53 16.31
N VAL A 104 -8.01 11.11 15.59
CA VAL A 104 -9.40 11.13 16.10
C VAL A 104 -9.58 10.17 17.28
N VAL A 105 -8.95 9.00 17.23
CA VAL A 105 -9.00 8.02 18.33
C VAL A 105 -8.26 8.53 19.57
N VAL A 106 -7.08 9.13 19.40
CA VAL A 106 -6.28 9.65 20.50
C VAL A 106 -6.97 10.84 21.19
N GLU A 107 -7.68 11.68 20.44
CA GLU A 107 -8.41 12.82 21.01
C GLU A 107 -9.49 12.39 22.02
N GLN A 108 -10.11 11.21 21.85
CA GLN A 108 -11.08 10.68 22.80
C GLN A 108 -10.44 10.28 24.14
N GLU A 109 -9.18 9.84 24.15
CA GLU A 109 -8.48 9.48 25.38
C GLU A 109 -7.96 10.71 26.11
N THR A 110 -7.55 11.77 25.39
CA THR A 110 -7.14 13.03 26.02
C THR A 110 -8.28 13.70 26.78
N ASP A 111 -9.51 13.68 26.25
CA ASP A 111 -10.68 14.25 26.94
C ASP A 111 -11.02 13.48 28.23
N GLN A 112 -10.92 12.15 28.21
CA GLN A 112 -11.15 11.32 29.40
C GLN A 112 -10.01 11.46 30.43
N PHE A 113 -8.77 11.61 29.97
CA PHE A 113 -7.62 11.79 30.84
C PHE A 113 -7.61 13.19 31.50
N GLU A 114 -8.01 14.26 30.79
CA GLU A 114 -8.15 15.59 31.39
C GLU A 114 -9.29 15.65 32.43
N GLN A 115 -10.42 14.98 32.16
CA GLN A 115 -11.51 14.85 33.15
C GLN A 115 -11.06 14.00 34.35
N GLY A 116 -10.38 12.88 34.11
CA GLY A 116 -9.78 12.05 35.15
C GLY A 116 -8.66 12.74 35.94
N TRP A 117 -7.92 13.67 35.34
CA TRP A 117 -6.92 14.50 36.04
C TRP A 117 -7.58 15.57 36.92
N ASN A 118 -8.64 16.22 36.44
CA ASN A 118 -9.43 17.17 37.24
C ASN A 118 -10.20 16.48 38.38
N ASP A 119 -10.72 15.27 38.15
CA ASP A 119 -11.41 14.45 39.15
C ASP A 119 -10.42 13.75 40.11
N GLY A 120 -9.23 13.39 39.62
CA GLY A 120 -8.14 12.72 40.34
C GLY A 120 -7.30 13.66 41.20
N ALA A 121 -7.14 14.93 40.81
CA ALA A 121 -6.57 15.98 41.67
C ALA A 121 -7.38 16.17 42.97
N SER A 122 -8.65 15.77 42.97
CA SER A 122 -9.51 15.76 44.17
C SER A 122 -9.49 14.42 44.94
N ARG A 123 -8.84 13.36 44.43
CA ARG A 123 -8.92 11.99 44.99
C ARG A 123 -7.60 11.25 45.24
N GLU A 124 -6.45 11.72 44.77
CA GLU A 124 -5.18 10.99 44.95
C GLU A 124 -4.08 11.92 45.48
N LEU A 125 -4.09 12.26 46.77
CA LEU A 125 -3.27 11.56 47.77
C LEU A 125 -3.62 10.07 47.90
N SER A 126 -3.27 9.23 46.92
CA SER A 126 -3.04 7.78 47.06
C SER A 126 -2.89 7.14 45.69
N THR A 127 -1.82 6.34 45.55
CA THR A 127 -1.62 5.25 44.60
C THR A 127 -1.53 5.57 43.12
N GLY A 128 -0.29 5.61 42.63
CA GLY A 128 -0.01 5.46 41.21
C GLY A 128 -0.06 3.99 40.76
N ASP A 129 -0.18 3.79 39.46
CA ASP A 129 0.67 2.89 38.68
C ASP A 129 0.35 2.98 37.17
N THR A 130 1.42 2.87 36.38
CA THR A 130 1.43 2.98 34.92
C THR A 130 1.26 1.61 34.28
N ASN A 131 0.61 1.50 33.11
CA ASN A 131 0.81 0.35 32.22
C ASN A 131 0.58 0.70 30.76
N ALA A 132 1.64 0.55 29.97
CA ALA A 132 1.64 0.64 28.52
C ALA A 132 1.71 -0.77 27.88
N LEU A 133 1.19 -0.85 26.65
CA LEU A 133 1.43 -1.86 25.60
C LEU A 133 0.66 -3.20 25.67
N ARG A 134 -0.46 -3.25 24.94
CA ARG A 134 -1.08 -4.48 24.41
C ARG A 134 -1.25 -4.43 22.88
N LEU A 135 -0.14 -4.52 22.15
CA LEU A 135 -0.18 -4.75 20.69
C LEU A 135 -0.20 -6.25 20.34
N ALA A 136 0.18 -7.14 21.27
CA ALA A 136 0.22 -8.59 21.03
C ALA A 136 -1.18 -9.23 20.98
N SER A 137 -2.19 -8.66 21.65
CA SER A 137 -3.56 -9.20 21.68
C SER A 137 -4.39 -8.86 20.44
N LEU A 138 -3.88 -8.00 19.55
CA LEU A 138 -4.59 -7.61 18.34
C LEU A 138 -4.60 -8.74 17.30
N VAL A 139 -3.62 -9.64 17.35
CA VAL A 139 -3.51 -10.81 16.46
C VAL A 139 -4.45 -11.94 16.89
N ASP A 140 -4.78 -12.05 18.18
CA ASP A 140 -5.70 -13.08 18.69
C ASP A 140 -7.18 -12.74 18.47
N GLN A 141 -7.50 -11.48 18.14
CA GLN A 141 -8.86 -11.00 17.89
C GLN A 141 -9.36 -11.29 16.46
N PHE A 142 -8.53 -11.88 15.58
CA PHE A 142 -8.95 -12.14 14.21
C PHE A 142 -9.98 -13.29 14.13
N PRO A 143 -11.15 -13.07 13.48
CA PRO A 143 -12.17 -14.10 13.32
C PRO A 143 -11.64 -15.34 12.59
N ASP A 144 -12.15 -16.53 12.95
CA ASP A 144 -11.64 -17.82 12.45
C ASP A 144 -11.73 -17.98 10.91
N SER A 145 -12.56 -17.19 10.25
CA SER A 145 -12.64 -17.07 8.79
C SER A 145 -11.39 -16.45 8.14
N LEU A 146 -10.61 -15.66 8.89
CA LEU A 146 -9.35 -15.08 8.42
C LEU A 146 -8.16 -16.03 8.66
N LYS A 147 -8.24 -16.91 9.67
CA LYS A 147 -7.21 -17.94 9.93
C LYS A 147 -7.14 -18.99 8.82
N THR A 148 -8.29 -19.34 8.24
CA THR A 148 -8.36 -20.25 7.08
C THR A 148 -7.84 -19.60 5.80
N LEU A 149 -8.04 -18.30 5.62
CA LEU A 149 -7.43 -17.52 4.53
C LEU A 149 -5.89 -17.49 4.67
N TRP A 150 -5.35 -17.28 5.86
CA TRP A 150 -3.89 -17.28 6.10
C TRP A 150 -3.23 -18.64 5.78
N ARG A 151 -3.82 -19.76 6.20
CA ARG A 151 -3.30 -21.11 5.88
C ARG A 151 -3.25 -21.43 4.37
N SER A 152 -4.04 -20.73 3.56
CA SER A 152 -4.01 -20.88 2.10
C SER A 152 -2.90 -20.07 1.42
N TYR A 153 -2.40 -19.02 2.09
CA TYR A 153 -1.29 -18.19 1.61
C TYR A 153 0.06 -18.93 1.66
N ASP A 154 0.29 -19.75 2.68
CA ASP A 154 1.52 -20.55 2.84
C ASP A 154 1.75 -21.60 1.73
N ARG A 155 0.75 -21.84 0.87
CA ARG A 155 0.83 -22.78 -0.26
C ARG A 155 1.23 -22.11 -1.57
N TRP A 156 1.93 -20.99 -1.52
CA TRP A 156 2.35 -20.31 -2.73
C TRP A 156 3.48 -21.08 -3.44
N PRO A 157 3.40 -21.31 -4.77
CA PRO A 157 4.49 -21.94 -5.50
C PRO A 157 5.69 -21.00 -5.47
N ARG A 158 6.85 -21.54 -5.06
CA ARG A 158 8.14 -20.85 -5.14
C ARG A 158 8.38 -20.39 -6.58
N CYS A 159 8.89 -19.17 -6.76
CA CYS A 159 9.31 -18.70 -8.07
C CYS A 159 10.32 -19.70 -8.65
N PRO A 160 10.18 -20.13 -9.92
CA PRO A 160 11.26 -20.80 -10.60
C PRO A 160 12.45 -19.84 -10.71
N GLU A 161 13.65 -20.38 -10.48
CA GLU A 161 14.94 -19.67 -10.57
C GLU A 161 15.24 -19.17 -11.99
#